data_AF-A0A537CZ81-F1
#
_entry.id   AF-A0A537CZ81-F1
#
_cell.length_a   1.000
_cell.length_b   1.000
_cell.length_c   1.000
_cell.angle_alpha   90.00
_cell.angle_beta   90.00
_cell.angle_gamma   90.00
#
_symmetry.space_group_name_H-M   'P 1'
#
loop_
_entity.id
_entity.type
_entity.pdbx_description
1 polymer ?
#
loop_
_entity_poly.entity_id
_entity_poly.type
_entity_poly.pdbx_seq_one_letter_code
_entity_poly.pdbx_strand_id
1 'polypeptide(L)' 'MKDMLRWARCALTAILLLGAGAALAQGTVKIGVVAEFSGPFADYGAQIVGGMKAYLKLNGEVYAGKKIEIVIRDTT' A
#
# COMPACT_ATOMS: atom_id res chain seq x y z
N MET A 1 18.09 30.77 -31.48
CA MET A 1 18.33 30.34 -30.08
C MET A 1 17.07 30.34 -29.22
N LYS A 2 16.23 31.38 -29.27
CA LYS A 2 14.97 31.43 -28.50
C LYS A 2 13.98 30.33 -28.86
N ASP A 3 13.94 29.91 -30.13
CA ASP A 3 13.02 28.85 -30.58
C ASP A 3 13.44 27.48 -30.07
N MET A 4 14.73 27.17 -30.10
CA MET A 4 15.28 25.93 -29.53
C MET A 4 14.98 25.80 -28.02
N LEU A 5 15.00 26.91 -27.29
CA LEU A 5 14.61 26.96 -25.88
C LEU A 5 13.09 26.77 -25.68
N ARG A 6 12.25 27.17 -26.64
CA ARG A 6 10.79 26.92 -26.62
C ARG A 6 10.48 25.44 -26.87
N TRP A 7 11.15 24.82 -27.83
CA TRP A 7 11.01 23.38 -28.10
C TRP A 7 11.48 22.52 -26.92
N ALA A 8 12.61 22.88 -26.30
CA ALA A 8 13.11 22.20 -25.10
C ALA A 8 12.12 22.30 -23.92
N ARG A 9 11.47 23.46 -23.74
CA ARG A 9 10.44 23.63 -22.69
C ARG A 9 9.22 22.77 -22.96
N CYS A 10 8.69 22.74 -24.19
CA CYS A 10 7.54 21.91 -24.54
C CYS A 10 7.80 20.41 -24.36
N ALA A 11 9.01 19.93 -24.72
CA ALA A 11 9.40 18.54 -24.51
C ALA A 11 9.46 18.18 -23.03
N LEU A 12 9.98 19.09 -22.19
CA LEU A 12 10.05 18.88 -20.74
C LEU A 12 8.66 18.80 -20.10
N THR A 13 7.71 19.65 -20.53
CA THR A 13 6.32 19.60 -20.03
C THR A 13 5.62 18.30 -20.43
N ALA A 14 5.85 17.81 -21.66
CA ALA A 14 5.25 16.56 -22.13
C ALA A 14 5.74 15.34 -21.32
N ILE A 15 7.03 15.30 -20.98
CA ILE A 15 7.62 14.23 -20.15
C ILE A 15 7.02 14.26 -18.73
N LEU A 16 6.83 15.44 -18.15
CA LEU A 16 6.21 15.60 -16.83
C LEU A 16 4.74 15.14 -16.82
N LEU A 17 3.99 15.40 -17.89
CA LEU A 17 2.59 14.95 -18.05
C LEU A 17 2.48 13.43 -18.22
N LEU A 18 3.43 12.80 -18.93
CA LEU A 18 3.50 11.35 -19.10
C LEU A 18 3.90 10.61 -17.81
N GLY A 19 4.68 11.25 -16.93
CA GLY A 19 5.06 10.68 -15.62
C GLY A 19 3.98 10.77 -14.54
N ALA A 20 2.98 11.65 -14.71
CA ALA A 20 1.93 11.87 -13.71
C ALA A 20 0.86 10.76 -13.67
N GLY A 21 0.78 9.89 -14.69
CA GLY A 21 -0.27 8.88 -14.82
C GLY A 21 -0.15 7.66 -13.89
N ALA A 22 0.99 7.46 -13.21
CA ALA A 22 1.21 6.29 -12.36
C ALA A 22 0.90 6.51 -10.87
N ALA A 23 0.60 7.75 -10.47
CA ALA A 23 0.24 8.10 -9.08
C ALA A 23 -1.28 8.09 -8.85
N LEU A 24 -2.02 7.20 -9.52
CA LEU A 24 -3.45 7.03 -9.28
C LEU A 24 -3.64 6.36 -7.93
N ALA A 25 -3.97 7.18 -6.91
CA ALA A 25 -4.70 6.86 -5.69
C ALA A 25 -5.05 5.37 -5.49
N GLN A 26 -4.05 4.53 -5.25
CA GLN A 26 -4.25 3.11 -5.01
C GLN A 26 -4.77 2.99 -3.59
N GLY A 27 -6.10 3.06 -3.45
CA GLY A 27 -6.76 2.98 -2.15
C GLY A 27 -6.38 1.68 -1.44
N THR A 28 -6.07 1.74 -0.15
CA THR A 28 -5.60 0.60 0.64
C THR A 28 -6.65 -0.51 0.77
N VAL A 29 -6.23 -1.77 0.66
CA VAL A 29 -7.04 -2.93 1.05
C VAL A 29 -6.89 -3.11 2.55
N LYS A 30 -7.97 -2.86 3.31
CA LYS A 30 -7.98 -3.07 4.76
C LYS A 30 -8.53 -4.45 5.10
N ILE A 31 -7.73 -5.24 5.81
CA ILE A 31 -8.13 -6.55 6.31
C ILE A 31 -8.37 -6.41 7.80
N GLY A 32 -9.64 -6.49 8.20
CA GLY A 32 -10.03 -6.50 9.61
C GLY A 32 -9.80 -7.87 10.23
N VAL A 33 -9.09 -7.92 11.36
CA VAL A 33 -8.88 -9.13 12.16
C VAL A 33 -9.54 -8.90 13.52
N VAL A 34 -10.64 -9.61 13.73
CA VAL A 34 -11.39 -9.62 14.99
C VAL A 34 -11.11 -10.97 15.66
N ALA A 35 -10.33 -10.95 16.73
CA ALA A 35 -9.92 -12.14 17.47
C ALA A 35 -9.61 -11.77 18.93
N GLU A 36 -9.30 -12.76 19.75
CA GLU A 36 -8.85 -12.51 21.13
C GLU A 36 -7.40 -12.02 21.11
N PHE A 37 -7.23 -10.74 21.45
CA PHE A 37 -5.92 -10.10 21.64
C PHE A 37 -5.64 -9.78 23.10
N SER A 38 -6.61 -10.03 23.98
CA SER A 38 -6.49 -10.01 25.43
C SER A 38 -7.14 -11.26 26.05
N GLY A 39 -7.01 -11.42 27.36
CA GLY A 39 -7.57 -12.57 28.07
C GLY A 39 -6.76 -13.86 27.89
N PRO A 40 -7.32 -15.01 28.28
CA PRO A 40 -6.60 -16.28 28.35
C PRO A 40 -6.19 -16.84 26.97
N PHE A 41 -6.78 -16.35 25.87
CA PHE A 41 -6.48 -16.83 24.52
C PHE A 41 -5.82 -15.75 23.64
N ALA A 42 -5.25 -14.69 24.23
CA ALA A 42 -4.56 -13.61 23.51
C ALA A 42 -3.47 -14.08 22.53
N ASP A 43 -2.79 -15.18 22.87
CA ASP A 43 -1.73 -15.75 22.03
C ASP A 43 -2.24 -16.21 20.66
N TYR A 44 -3.52 -16.61 20.54
CA TYR A 44 -4.10 -16.99 19.26
C TYR A 44 -4.21 -15.79 18.33
N GLY A 45 -4.73 -14.65 18.80
CA GLY A 45 -4.77 -13.41 18.02
C GLY A 45 -3.37 -12.97 17.57
N ALA A 46 -2.39 -13.03 18.49
CA ALA A 46 -0.99 -12.71 18.19
C ALA A 46 -0.39 -13.61 17.10
N GLN A 47 -0.62 -14.93 17.18
CA GLN A 47 -0.14 -15.90 16.19
C GLN A 47 -0.80 -15.69 14.82
N ILE A 48 -2.11 -15.43 14.77
CA ILE A 48 -2.84 -15.15 13.52
C ILE A 48 -2.23 -13.94 12.81
N VAL A 49 -2.10 -12.81 13.51
CA VAL A 49 -1.53 -11.58 12.93
C VAL A 49 -0.05 -11.77 12.58
N GLY A 50 0.69 -12.52 13.40
CA GLY A 50 2.08 -12.89 13.12
C GLY A 50 2.23 -13.62 11.79
N GLY A 51 1.38 -14.63 11.54
CA GLY A 51 1.35 -15.37 10.28
C GLY A 51 0.99 -14.50 9.08
N MET A 52 -0.02 -13.63 9.22
CA MET A 52 -0.39 -12.67 8.17
C MET A 52 0.77 -11.73 7.82
N LYS A 53 1.43 -11.14 8.82
CA LYS A 53 2.58 -10.26 8.63
C LYS A 53 3.75 -11.00 7.99
N ALA A 54 4.02 -12.24 8.41
CA ALA A 54 5.06 -13.07 7.80
C ALA A 54 4.78 -13.34 6.32
N TYR A 55 3.54 -13.65 5.95
CA TYR A 55 3.16 -13.84 4.56
C TYR A 55 3.39 -12.58 3.71
N LEU A 56 2.93 -11.42 4.18
CA LEU A 56 3.12 -10.15 3.46
C LEU A 56 4.60 -9.78 3.33
N LYS A 57 5.41 -10.07 4.36
CA LYS A 57 6.86 -9.85 4.29
C LYS A 57 7.53 -10.72 3.22
N LEU A 58 7.07 -11.94 3.01
CA LEU A 58 7.65 -12.88 2.05
C LEU A 58 7.13 -12.69 0.62
N ASN A 59 5.88 -12.26 0.45
CA ASN A 59 5.19 -12.24 -0.85
C ASN A 59 4.90 -10.82 -1.37
N GLY A 60 5.20 -9.80 -0.58
CA GLY A 60 4.92 -8.41 -0.88
C GLY A 60 3.63 -7.88 -0.23
N GLU A 61 3.62 -6.60 0.06
CA GLU A 61 2.51 -5.89 0.73
C GLU A 61 1.49 -5.30 -0.27
N VAL A 62 1.59 -5.65 -1.55
CA VAL A 62 0.77 -5.08 -2.63
C VAL A 62 0.03 -6.18 -3.38
N TYR A 63 -1.30 -6.08 -3.45
CA TYR A 63 -2.16 -6.99 -4.19
C TYR A 63 -3.10 -6.24 -5.13
N ALA A 64 -3.12 -6.61 -6.41
CA ALA A 64 -3.83 -5.87 -7.46
C ALA A 64 -3.48 -4.36 -7.46
N GLY A 65 -2.22 -4.06 -7.14
CA GLY A 65 -1.74 -2.68 -6.96
C GLY A 65 -2.17 -2.02 -5.63
N LYS A 66 -3.06 -2.67 -4.90
CA LYS A 66 -3.53 -2.37 -3.54
C LYS A 66 -2.46 -2.51 -2.45
N LYS A 67 -2.00 -1.48 -1.73
CA LYS A 67 -1.30 -1.73 -0.45
C LYS A 67 -2.25 -2.43 0.53
N ILE A 68 -1.76 -3.43 1.25
CA ILE A 68 -2.51 -4.15 2.29
C ILE A 68 -2.25 -3.52 3.66
N GLU A 69 -3.31 -3.30 4.43
CA GLU A 69 -3.27 -2.82 5.81
C GLU A 69 -4.06 -3.80 6.70
N ILE A 70 -3.41 -4.31 7.74
CA ILE A 70 -4.05 -5.17 8.75
C ILE A 70 -4.58 -4.27 9.87
N VAL A 71 -5.89 -4.33 10.12
CA VAL A 71 -6.56 -3.59 11.18
C VAL A 71 -7.04 -4.57 12.24
N ILE A 72 -6.63 -4.37 13.48
CA ILE A 72 -6.87 -5.32 14.57
C ILE A 72 -7.97 -4.79 15.49
N ARG A 73 -8.87 -5.67 15.92
CA ARG A 73 -9.85 -5.40 16.96
C ARG A 73 -9.96 -6.60 17.90
N ASP A 74 -9.91 -6.33 19.19
CA ASP A 74 -10.15 -7.34 20.22
C ASP A 74 -11.63 -7.72 20.29
N THR A 75 -11.92 -9.00 20.51
CA THR A 75 -13.29 -9.53 20.70
C THR A 75 -13.83 -9.32 22.12
N THR A 76 -12.93 -9.07 23.07
CA THR A 76 -13.26 -8.76 24.46
C THR A 76 -13.44 -7.25 24.64
#